data_AF-A0A523BP36-F1
#
_entry.id   AF-A0A523BP36-F1
#
_cell.length_a   1.000
_cell.length_b   1.000
_cell.length_c   1.000
_cell.angle_alpha   90.00
_cell.angle_beta   90.00
_cell.angle_gamma   90.00
#
_symmetry.space_group_name_H-M   'P 1'
#
loop_
_entity.id
_entity.type
_entity.pdbx_description
1 polymer ?
#
loop_
_entity_poly.entity_id
_entity_poly.type
_entity_poly.pdbx_seq_one_letter_code
_entity_poly.pdbx_strand_id
1 'polypeptide(L)'
;MPAEGGSSRGAGELLSLAREIRALVGKQYAGAQAGDYACVAAVGEDLSRLFRRWEAAVAKAAGENDPGHHLSGPVAAGGAIPAQAAALLREALELNGQVAAILEAGLAGMRAEQQNLANSRQAQQAYAAALRPWPPIINTRR
;
A
#
# COMPACT_ATOMS: atom_id res chain seq x y z
N MET A 1 13.68 -41.54 -21.91
CA MET A 1 13.00 -41.10 -20.68
C MET A 1 12.58 -39.65 -20.90
N PRO A 2 11.30 -39.28 -20.83
CA PRO A 2 10.87 -37.95 -21.23
C PRO A 2 10.99 -36.94 -20.08
N ALA A 3 11.39 -35.71 -20.42
CA ALA A 3 11.38 -34.56 -19.53
C ALA A 3 10.02 -33.87 -19.61
N GLU A 4 9.05 -34.28 -18.78
CA GLU A 4 7.69 -33.69 -18.74
C GLU A 4 7.44 -32.80 -17.49
N GLY A 5 8.44 -32.56 -16.65
CA GLY A 5 8.24 -31.97 -15.31
C GLY A 5 8.31 -30.45 -15.16
N GLY A 6 8.72 -29.68 -16.18
CA GLY A 6 9.08 -28.25 -16.02
C GLY A 6 7.87 -27.30 -16.02
N SER A 7 7.03 -27.39 -17.06
CA SER A 7 5.96 -26.40 -17.31
C SER A 7 4.85 -26.39 -16.23
N SER A 8 4.53 -27.55 -15.64
CA SER A 8 3.47 -27.66 -14.62
C SER A 8 3.88 -27.10 -13.25
N ARG A 9 5.18 -27.17 -12.91
CA ARG A 9 5.69 -26.72 -11.60
C ARG A 9 5.80 -25.20 -11.50
N GLY A 10 6.27 -24.53 -12.56
CA GLY A 10 6.34 -23.06 -12.63
C GLY A 10 4.95 -22.41 -12.63
N ALA A 11 3.98 -23.00 -13.36
CA ALA A 11 2.60 -22.52 -13.36
C ALA A 11 1.93 -22.62 -11.98
N GLY A 12 2.20 -23.70 -11.24
CA GLY A 12 1.71 -23.89 -9.87
C GLY A 12 2.28 -22.88 -8.88
N GLU A 13 3.58 -22.57 -8.99
CA GLU A 13 4.26 -21.56 -8.15
C GLU A 13 3.67 -20.16 -8.38
N LEU A 14 3.49 -19.75 -9.64
CA LEU A 14 2.85 -18.48 -9.99
C LEU A 14 1.42 -18.42 -9.45
N LEU A 15 0.62 -19.48 -9.62
CA LEU A 15 -0.74 -19.49 -9.09
C LEU A 15 -0.80 -19.37 -7.56
N SER A 16 0.13 -20.00 -6.83
CA SER A 16 0.23 -19.85 -5.37
C SER A 16 0.54 -18.41 -4.97
N LEU A 17 1.54 -17.81 -5.60
CA LEU A 17 1.94 -16.43 -5.33
C LEU A 17 0.82 -15.43 -5.66
N ALA A 18 0.07 -15.65 -6.74
CA ALA A 18 -1.08 -14.80 -7.08
C ALA A 18 -2.21 -14.89 -6.03
N ARG A 19 -2.48 -16.08 -5.48
CA ARG A 19 -3.44 -16.26 -4.38
C ARG A 19 -2.97 -15.57 -3.10
N GLU A 20 -1.69 -15.69 -2.76
CA GLU A 20 -1.08 -15.02 -1.61
C GLU A 20 -1.16 -13.49 -1.75
N ILE A 21 -0.80 -12.94 -2.91
CA ILE A 21 -0.93 -11.49 -3.21
C ILE A 21 -2.38 -11.05 -3.00
N ARG A 22 -3.33 -11.72 -3.65
CA ARG A 22 -4.75 -11.37 -3.57
C ARG A 22 -5.29 -11.42 -2.15
N ALA A 23 -4.90 -12.44 -1.37
CA ALA A 23 -5.30 -12.55 0.03
C ALA A 23 -4.74 -11.42 0.90
N LEU A 24 -3.46 -11.08 0.74
CA LEU A 24 -2.83 -9.99 1.47
C LEU A 24 -3.44 -8.63 1.12
N VAL A 25 -3.67 -8.35 -0.18
CA VAL A 25 -4.37 -7.11 -0.57
C VAL A 25 -5.78 -7.06 0.01
N GLY A 26 -6.51 -8.18 0.04
CA GLY A 26 -7.81 -8.26 0.72
C GLY A 26 -7.74 -7.92 2.21
N LYS A 27 -6.71 -8.41 2.91
CA LYS A 27 -6.45 -8.05 4.33
C LYS A 27 -6.11 -6.56 4.48
N GLN A 28 -5.30 -6.01 3.58
CA GLN A 28 -4.96 -4.60 3.56
C GLN A 28 -6.19 -3.73 3.37
N TYR A 29 -7.08 -4.13 2.47
CA TYR A 29 -8.36 -3.46 2.22
C TYR A 29 -9.29 -3.50 3.43
N ALA A 30 -9.42 -4.65 4.10
CA ALA A 30 -10.19 -4.73 5.34
C ALA A 30 -9.60 -3.82 6.44
N GLY A 31 -8.27 -3.79 6.57
CA GLY A 31 -7.58 -2.89 7.51
C GLY A 31 -7.83 -1.41 7.18
N ALA A 32 -7.76 -1.04 5.90
CA ALA A 32 -8.02 0.32 5.45
C ALA A 32 -9.46 0.78 5.74
N GLN A 33 -10.45 -0.07 5.48
CA GLN A 33 -11.85 0.22 5.82
C GLN A 33 -12.08 0.37 7.34
N ALA A 34 -11.35 -0.41 8.15
CA ALA A 34 -11.43 -0.32 9.61
C ALA A 34 -10.66 0.88 10.19
N GLY A 35 -9.88 1.61 9.39
CA GLY A 35 -8.96 2.63 9.89
C GLY A 35 -7.76 2.08 10.67
N ASP A 36 -7.49 0.77 10.57
CA ASP A 36 -6.34 0.12 11.21
C ASP A 36 -5.09 0.30 10.34
N TYR A 37 -4.51 1.50 10.40
CA TYR A 37 -3.32 1.86 9.62
C TYR A 37 -2.08 1.05 10.00
N ALA A 38 -2.01 0.51 11.23
CA ALA A 38 -0.92 -0.35 11.66
C ALA A 38 -0.96 -1.69 10.91
N CYS A 39 -2.15 -2.30 10.79
CA CYS A 39 -2.36 -3.49 9.96
C CYS A 39 -2.04 -3.21 8.48
N VAL A 40 -2.52 -2.09 7.94
CA VAL A 40 -2.24 -1.70 6.54
C VAL A 40 -0.73 -1.60 6.27
N ALA A 41 0.02 -1.00 7.19
CA ALA A 41 1.48 -0.85 7.08
C ALA A 41 2.20 -2.20 7.14
N ALA A 42 1.84 -3.06 8.11
CA ALA A 42 2.43 -4.39 8.25
C ALA A 42 2.20 -5.24 6.99
N VAL A 43 0.99 -5.21 6.44
CA VAL A 43 0.67 -5.94 5.20
C VAL A 43 1.41 -5.39 3.98
N GLY A 44 1.68 -4.08 3.92
CA GLY A 44 2.45 -3.47 2.83
C GLY A 44 3.90 -3.98 2.76
N GLU A 45 4.52 -4.25 3.91
CA GLU A 45 5.86 -4.84 3.98
C GLU A 45 5.86 -6.30 3.47
N ASP A 46 4.84 -7.07 3.85
CA ASP A 46 4.65 -8.44 3.39
C ASP A 46 4.41 -8.52 1.87
N LEU A 47 3.56 -7.64 1.33
CA LEU A 47 3.30 -7.54 -0.10
C LEU A 47 4.57 -7.21 -0.89
N SER A 48 5.41 -6.29 -0.39
CA SER A 48 6.68 -5.93 -1.03
C SER A 48 7.66 -7.11 -1.11
N ARG A 49 7.66 -8.00 -0.11
CA ARG A 49 8.42 -9.26 -0.16
C ARG A 49 7.82 -10.23 -1.18
N LEU A 50 6.49 -10.31 -1.26
CA LEU A 50 5.81 -11.21 -2.17
C LEU A 50 5.94 -10.81 -3.65
N PHE A 51 5.96 -9.51 -3.96
CA PHE A 51 6.23 -9.03 -5.31
C PHE A 51 7.64 -9.38 -5.80
N ARG A 52 8.66 -9.26 -4.95
CA ARG A 52 10.02 -9.72 -5.30
C ARG A 52 10.08 -11.22 -5.59
N ARG A 53 9.34 -12.04 -4.82
CA ARG A 53 9.21 -13.49 -5.08
C ARG A 53 8.48 -13.76 -6.40
N TRP A 54 7.42 -13.00 -6.69
CA TRP A 54 6.70 -13.06 -7.96
C TRP A 54 7.61 -12.75 -9.15
N GLU A 55 8.37 -11.66 -9.09
CA GLU A 55 9.32 -11.27 -10.15
C GLU A 55 10.35 -12.36 -10.42
N ALA A 56 10.91 -12.96 -9.36
CA ALA A 56 11.85 -14.07 -9.50
C ALA A 56 11.20 -15.31 -10.13
N ALA A 57 9.98 -15.66 -9.74
CA ALA A 57 9.23 -16.78 -10.30
C ALA A 57 8.89 -16.56 -11.79
N VAL A 58 8.52 -15.33 -12.17
CA VAL A 58 8.28 -14.95 -13.56
C VAL A 58 9.57 -15.02 -14.37
N ALA A 59 10.68 -14.50 -13.86
CA ALA A 59 11.99 -14.56 -14.53
C ALA A 59 12.45 -16.01 -14.75
N LYS A 60 12.26 -16.88 -13.76
CA LYS A 60 12.54 -18.32 -13.86
C LYS A 60 11.66 -19.00 -14.90
N ALA A 61 10.35 -18.73 -14.89
CA ALA A 61 9.42 -19.27 -15.88
C ALA A 61 9.71 -18.76 -17.30
N ALA A 62 10.23 -17.55 -17.45
CA ALA A 62 10.68 -17.02 -18.75
C ALA A 62 11.97 -17.70 -19.23
N GLY A 63 12.96 -17.87 -18.35
CA GLY A 63 14.24 -18.53 -18.68
C GLY A 63 14.14 -20.03 -18.96
N GLU A 64 13.13 -20.72 -18.41
CA GLU A 64 12.84 -22.13 -18.72
C GLU A 64 12.20 -22.34 -20.10
N ASN A 65 11.61 -21.29 -20.70
CA ASN A 65 10.91 -21.36 -21.99
C ASN A 65 11.76 -20.90 -23.19
N ASP A 66 13.02 -20.51 -22.98
CA ASP A 66 13.91 -20.05 -24.04
C ASP A 66 15.29 -20.71 -23.92
N PRO A 67 15.54 -21.86 -24.60
CA PRO A 67 16.84 -22.52 -24.54
C PRO A 67 17.93 -21.77 -25.33
N GLY A 68 17.68 -20.55 -25.83
CA GLY A 68 18.70 -19.80 -26.55
C GLY A 68 18.41 -18.32 -26.71
N HIS A 69 18.47 -17.53 -25.64
CA HIS A 69 18.76 -16.09 -25.80
C HIS A 69 19.58 -15.48 -24.66
N HIS A 70 20.66 -14.83 -25.08
CA HIS A 70 21.55 -14.00 -24.28
C HIS A 70 20.89 -12.64 -23.95
N LEU A 71 21.22 -12.12 -22.78
CA LEU A 71 20.83 -10.85 -22.15
C LEU A 71 20.74 -9.63 -23.10
N SER A 72 19.60 -8.90 -23.08
CA SER A 72 19.45 -7.43 -22.92
C SER A 72 18.14 -6.89 -23.55
N GLY A 73 17.15 -6.48 -22.73
CA GLY A 73 15.92 -5.79 -23.18
C GLY A 73 14.70 -6.07 -22.29
N PRO A 74 13.67 -5.19 -22.25
CA PRO A 74 12.52 -5.35 -21.34
C PRO A 74 11.84 -6.68 -21.62
N VAL A 75 11.75 -7.50 -20.57
CA VAL A 75 11.41 -8.92 -20.60
C VAL A 75 10.22 -9.18 -21.54
N ALA A 76 10.51 -9.60 -22.78
CA ALA A 76 9.55 -10.28 -23.63
C ALA A 76 9.38 -11.69 -23.04
N ALA A 77 8.63 -11.78 -21.94
CA ALA A 77 8.35 -13.01 -21.22
C ALA A 77 7.47 -13.91 -22.12
N GLY A 78 8.11 -14.83 -22.85
CA GLY A 78 7.46 -15.89 -23.62
C GLY A 78 6.84 -17.00 -22.77
N GLY A 79 6.72 -16.83 -21.45
CA GLY A 79 5.97 -17.73 -20.57
C GLY A 79 4.57 -17.18 -20.32
N ALA A 80 3.54 -17.86 -20.80
CA ALA A 80 2.16 -17.45 -20.53
C ALA A 80 1.86 -17.55 -19.02
N ILE A 81 1.66 -16.42 -18.35
CA ILE A 81 1.13 -16.39 -16.98
C ILE A 81 -0.20 -17.16 -17.00
N PRO A 82 -0.42 -18.13 -16.09
CA PRO A 82 -1.68 -18.86 -16.04
C PRO A 82 -2.86 -17.88 -15.97
N ALA A 83 -3.87 -18.06 -16.81
CA ALA A 83 -5.02 -17.13 -16.89
C ALA A 83 -5.67 -16.87 -15.51
N GLN A 84 -5.70 -17.90 -14.66
CA GLN A 84 -6.20 -17.79 -13.28
C GLN A 84 -5.31 -16.91 -12.39
N ALA A 85 -3.99 -17.01 -12.52
CA ALA A 85 -3.06 -16.14 -11.80
C ALA A 85 -3.21 -14.68 -12.27
N ALA A 86 -3.36 -14.46 -13.59
CA ALA A 86 -3.61 -13.14 -14.14
C ALA A 86 -4.93 -12.53 -13.64
N ALA A 87 -6.01 -13.32 -13.54
CA ALA A 87 -7.29 -12.86 -12.99
C ALA A 87 -7.17 -12.44 -11.53
N LEU A 88 -6.51 -13.25 -10.69
CA LEU A 88 -6.27 -12.91 -9.28
C LEU A 88 -5.45 -11.63 -9.11
N LEU A 89 -4.46 -11.40 -9.98
CA LEU A 89 -3.66 -10.17 -9.94
C LEU A 89 -4.47 -8.94 -10.37
N ARG A 90 -5.39 -9.08 -11.33
CA ARG A 90 -6.31 -7.98 -11.68
C ARG A 90 -7.22 -7.61 -10.51
N GLU A 91 -7.82 -8.59 -9.85
CA GLU A 91 -8.60 -8.36 -8.62
C GLU A 91 -7.76 -7.66 -7.54
N ALA A 92 -6.51 -8.10 -7.34
CA ALA A 92 -5.61 -7.50 -6.38
C ALA A 92 -5.28 -6.04 -6.75
N LEU A 93 -5.08 -5.72 -8.03
CA LEU A 93 -4.83 -4.34 -8.48
C LEU A 93 -6.04 -3.43 -8.25
N GLU A 94 -7.25 -3.91 -8.55
CA GLU A 94 -8.49 -3.16 -8.30
C GLU A 94 -8.67 -2.87 -6.81
N LEU A 95 -8.49 -3.88 -5.94
CA LEU A 95 -8.57 -3.69 -4.49
C LEU A 95 -7.50 -2.73 -3.98
N ASN A 96 -6.27 -2.82 -4.49
CA ASN A 96 -5.19 -1.92 -4.09
C ASN A 96 -5.48 -0.47 -4.50
N GLY A 97 -6.13 -0.24 -5.63
CA GLY A 97 -6.63 1.09 -6.03
C GLY A 97 -7.65 1.64 -5.03
N GLN A 98 -8.54 0.79 -4.50
CA GLN A 98 -9.48 1.19 -3.45
C GLN A 98 -8.78 1.48 -2.12
N VAL A 99 -7.78 0.68 -1.75
CA VAL A 99 -6.93 0.95 -0.55
C VAL A 99 -6.30 2.33 -0.66
N ALA A 100 -5.69 2.66 -1.81
CA ALA A 100 -5.06 3.95 -2.03
C ALA A 100 -6.07 5.11 -1.84
N ALA A 101 -7.26 5.00 -2.44
CA ALA A 101 -8.31 6.01 -2.30
C ALA A 101 -8.75 6.22 -0.83
N ILE A 102 -8.89 5.14 -0.05
CA ILE A 102 -9.24 5.22 1.38
C ILE A 102 -8.14 5.94 2.16
N LEU A 103 -6.87 5.58 1.92
CA LEU A 103 -5.73 6.19 2.62
C LEU A 103 -5.58 7.67 2.27
N GLU A 104 -5.76 8.05 1.00
CA GLU A 104 -5.72 9.44 0.56
C GLU A 104 -6.82 10.28 1.22
N ALA A 105 -8.05 9.75 1.28
CA ALA A 105 -9.15 10.39 2.00
C ALA A 105 -8.87 10.54 3.50
N GLY A 106 -8.30 9.50 4.14
CA GLY A 106 -7.89 9.54 5.54
C GLY A 106 -6.81 10.59 5.81
N LEU A 107 -5.80 10.70 4.94
CA LEU A 107 -4.77 11.74 5.03
C LEU A 107 -5.33 13.15 4.87
N ALA A 108 -6.28 13.35 3.96
CA ALA A 108 -6.97 14.63 3.82
C ALA A 108 -7.75 15.00 5.09
N GLY A 109 -8.46 14.04 5.68
CA GLY A 109 -9.17 14.22 6.95
C GLY A 109 -8.24 14.57 8.11
N MET A 110 -7.12 13.85 8.27
CA MET A 110 -6.12 14.14 9.30
C MET A 110 -5.50 15.53 9.16
N ARG A 111 -5.27 16.01 7.93
CA ARG A 111 -4.79 17.38 7.68
C ARG A 111 -5.82 18.42 8.09
N ALA A 112 -7.09 18.21 7.74
CA ALA A 112 -8.17 19.10 8.17
C ALA A 112 -8.27 19.15 9.70
N GLU A 113 -8.12 18.01 10.37
CA GLU A 113 -8.18 17.95 11.83
C GLU A 113 -6.98 18.62 12.50
N GLN A 114 -5.78 18.51 11.93
CA GLN A 114 -4.63 19.30 12.41
C GLN A 114 -4.88 20.80 12.32
N GLN A 115 -5.50 21.28 11.24
CA GLN A 115 -5.85 22.69 11.11
C GLN A 115 -6.91 23.11 12.13
N ASN A 116 -7.92 22.28 12.37
CA ASN A 116 -8.94 22.52 13.41
C ASN A 116 -8.29 22.64 14.78
N LEU A 117 -7.39 21.71 15.14
CA LEU A 117 -6.65 21.75 16.41
C LEU A 117 -5.79 23.01 16.54
N ALA A 118 -5.15 23.46 15.46
CA ALA A 118 -4.38 24.71 15.45
C ALA A 118 -5.29 25.92 15.73
N ASN A 119 -6.44 25.99 15.04
CA ASN A 119 -7.43 27.05 15.24
C ASN A 119 -7.98 27.05 16.68
N SER A 120 -8.28 25.87 17.23
CA SER A 120 -8.75 25.73 18.62
C SER A 120 -7.71 26.21 19.63
N ARG A 121 -6.42 25.89 19.44
CA ARG A 121 -5.33 26.38 20.30
C ARG A 121 -5.19 27.89 20.23
N GLN A 122 -5.28 28.47 19.03
CA GLN A 122 -5.24 29.93 18.85
C GLN A 122 -6.43 30.61 19.57
N ALA A 123 -7.63 30.06 19.43
CA ALA A 123 -8.82 30.57 20.13
C ALA A 123 -8.66 30.49 21.65
N GLN A 124 -8.15 29.37 22.18
CA GLN A 124 -7.86 29.22 23.62
C GLN A 124 -6.86 30.27 24.11
N GLN A 125 -5.81 30.56 23.35
CA GLN A 125 -4.85 31.62 23.69
C GLN A 125 -5.49 33.01 23.69
N ALA A 126 -6.36 33.30 22.71
CA ALA A 126 -7.09 34.56 22.64
C ALA A 126 -8.04 34.74 23.84
N TYR A 127 -8.79 33.69 24.22
CA TYR A 127 -9.64 33.71 25.40
C TYR A 127 -8.83 33.89 26.69
N ALA A 128 -7.71 33.17 26.82
CA ALA A 128 -6.83 33.33 27.98
C ALA A 128 -6.24 34.74 28.08
N ALA A 129 -5.95 35.40 26.95
CA ALA A 129 -5.49 36.80 26.93
C ALA A 129 -6.60 37.78 27.33
N ALA A 130 -7.83 37.56 26.86
CA ALA A 130 -8.99 38.39 27.18
C ALA A 130 -9.39 38.32 28.66
N LEU A 131 -9.16 37.18 29.31
CA LEU A 131 -9.46 36.96 30.74
C LEU A 131 -8.36 37.46 31.69
N ARG A 132 -7.25 38.02 31.18
CA ARG A 132 -6.21 38.60 32.05
C ARG A 132 -6.79 39.80 32.80
N PRO A 133 -6.56 39.92 34.12
CA PRO A 133 -6.99 41.10 34.86
C PRO A 133 -6.39 42.35 34.22
N TRP A 134 -7.24 43.36 33.98
CA TRP A 134 -6.79 44.64 33.45
C TRP A 134 -5.68 45.21 34.35
N PRO A 135 -4.59 45.76 33.78
CA PRO A 135 -3.52 46.34 34.59
C PRO A 135 -4.11 47.46 35.46
N PRO A 136 -3.75 47.54 36.75
CA PRO A 136 -4.24 48.59 37.61
C PRO A 136 -3.86 49.94 37.02
N ILE A 137 -4.84 50.84 36.86
CA ILE A 137 -4.60 52.21 36.44
C ILE A 137 -3.83 52.90 37.58
N ILE A 138 -2.50 52.98 37.45
CA ILE A 138 -1.68 53.79 38.36
C ILE A 138 -1.96 55.24 38.00
N ASN A 139 -2.80 55.89 38.79
CA ASN A 139 -3.17 57.29 38.60
C ASN A 139 -1.99 58.17 39.03
N THR A 140 -1.04 58.42 38.11
CA THR A 140 0.10 59.31 38.34
C THR A 140 -0.35 60.77 38.21
N ARG A 141 -1.07 61.29 39.20
CA ARG A 141 -1.21 62.75 39.36
C ARG A 141 -0.18 63.20 40.39
N ARG A 142 0.82 63.96 39.92
CA ARG A 142 1.62 64.88 40.74
C ARG A 142 0.98 66.26 40.64
#